data_AF-A0A9E3R5H5-F1
#
_entry.id   AF-A0A9E3R5H5-F1
#
_cell.length_a   1.000
_cell.length_b   1.000
_cell.length_c   1.000
_cell.angle_alpha   90.00
_cell.angle_beta   90.00
_cell.angle_gamma   90.00
#
_symmetry.space_group_name_H-M   'P 1'
#
loop_
_entity.id
_entity.type
_entity.pdbx_description
1 polymer ?
#
loop_
_entity_poly.entity_id
_entity_poly.type
_entity_poly.pdbx_seq_one_letter_code
_entity_poly.pdbx_strand_id
1 'polypeptide(L)'
;MVPSPPHRDPSDPAGPPDAPAARAFEVHDGLRPRRSELVKEHPLSDDELMLTIGDHQVVHALNPSAWAVWDLCDGSRSVREIAELLAREVPVPLETLLPDVRETVRRLGVLALVDAA
;
A
#
# COMPACT_ATOMS: atom_id res chain seq x y z
N MET A 1 2.72 39.39 -41.22
CA MET A 1 2.60 37.95 -41.50
C MET A 1 3.19 37.23 -40.30
N VAL A 2 2.35 36.79 -39.36
CA VAL A 2 2.79 36.09 -38.14
C VAL A 2 2.86 34.59 -38.43
N PRO A 3 3.96 33.87 -38.10
CA PRO A 3 3.99 32.43 -38.29
C PRO A 3 3.17 31.74 -37.19
N SER A 4 2.27 30.85 -37.61
CA SER A 4 1.55 29.93 -36.73
C SER A 4 2.50 29.03 -35.95
N PRO A 5 2.19 28.67 -34.69
CA PRO A 5 2.98 27.69 -33.95
C PRO A 5 2.83 26.30 -34.59
N PRO A 6 3.86 25.43 -34.50
CA PRO A 6 3.80 24.10 -35.08
C PRO A 6 2.75 23.24 -34.39
N HIS A 7 2.02 22.48 -35.20
CA HIS A 7 1.06 21.45 -34.78
C HIS A 7 1.71 20.51 -33.75
N ARG A 8 1.09 20.40 -32.57
CA ARG A 8 1.45 19.41 -31.57
C ARG A 8 1.01 18.03 -32.08
N ASP A 9 1.97 17.14 -32.24
CA ASP A 9 1.75 15.75 -32.66
C ASP A 9 0.90 15.03 -31.58
N PRO A 10 -0.18 14.31 -31.92
CA PRO A 10 -0.98 13.54 -30.95
C PRO A 10 -0.31 12.22 -30.53
N SER A 11 0.93 11.95 -30.94
CA SER A 11 1.67 10.73 -30.63
C SER A 11 2.61 10.85 -29.42
N ASP A 12 2.27 11.67 -28.44
CA ASP A 12 3.02 11.75 -27.18
C ASP A 12 2.37 10.84 -26.11
N PRO A 13 2.75 9.55 -26.00
CA PRO A 13 2.43 8.78 -24.81
C PRO A 13 3.41 9.18 -23.69
N ALA A 14 3.40 10.44 -23.28
CA ALA A 14 3.91 10.84 -21.97
C ALA A 14 2.88 10.46 -20.90
N GLY A 15 2.56 9.16 -20.83
CA GLY A 15 2.20 8.57 -19.54
C GLY A 15 3.46 8.62 -18.67
N PRO A 16 3.35 8.88 -17.36
CA PRO A 16 4.53 8.96 -16.50
C PRO A 16 5.33 7.63 -16.60
N PRO A 17 6.66 7.66 -16.84
CA PRO A 17 7.49 6.47 -16.93
C PRO A 17 7.75 5.77 -15.58
N ASP A 18 7.04 6.15 -14.51
CA ASP A 18 7.31 5.74 -13.13
C ASP A 18 6.08 5.19 -12.39
N ALA A 19 5.14 4.55 -13.08
CA ALA A 19 4.35 3.54 -12.39
C ALA A 19 5.25 2.29 -12.30
N PRO A 20 5.91 1.99 -11.16
CA PRO A 20 6.64 0.74 -11.06
C PRO A 20 5.65 -0.36 -11.41
N ALA A 21 5.97 -1.11 -12.48
CA ALA A 21 5.19 -2.22 -12.95
C ALA A 21 4.72 -3.00 -11.73
N ALA A 22 3.40 -3.00 -11.49
CA ALA A 22 2.78 -3.61 -10.33
C ALA A 22 3.33 -5.03 -10.21
N ARG A 23 4.35 -5.20 -9.37
CA ARG A 23 4.86 -6.51 -9.01
C ARG A 23 3.64 -7.22 -8.46
N ALA A 24 3.30 -8.37 -9.05
CA ALA A 24 2.28 -9.22 -8.47
C ALA A 24 2.79 -9.60 -7.08
N PHE A 25 2.34 -8.84 -6.07
CA PHE A 25 2.72 -9.08 -4.69
C PHE A 25 1.88 -10.27 -4.23
N GLU A 26 2.47 -11.46 -4.36
CA GLU A 26 1.80 -12.70 -3.98
C GLU A 26 1.70 -12.79 -2.46
N VAL A 27 0.47 -12.90 -1.96
CA VAL A 27 0.20 -12.99 -0.54
C VAL A 27 -0.36 -14.35 -0.19
N HIS A 28 0.37 -15.07 0.65
CA HIS A 28 -0.04 -16.29 1.32
C HIS A 28 0.06 -16.13 2.84
N ASP A 29 -0.60 -16.99 3.60
CA ASP A 29 -0.71 -16.94 5.07
C ASP A 29 0.64 -16.83 5.80
N GLY A 30 1.70 -17.42 5.25
CA GLY A 30 3.05 -17.42 5.83
C GLY A 30 3.92 -16.21 5.46
N LEU A 31 3.41 -15.30 4.61
CA LEU A 31 4.16 -14.10 4.20
C LEU A 31 4.37 -13.22 5.42
N ARG A 32 5.59 -12.72 5.64
CA ARG A 32 5.89 -11.75 6.70
C ARG A 32 6.07 -10.36 6.08
N PRO A 33 5.00 -9.54 5.96
CA PRO A 33 5.12 -8.23 5.37
C PRO A 33 5.91 -7.29 6.28
N ARG A 34 6.81 -6.51 5.68
CA ARG A 34 7.58 -5.45 6.35
C ARG A 34 7.28 -4.12 5.69
N ARG A 35 7.02 -3.08 6.47
CA ARG A 35 6.92 -1.70 5.97
C ARG A 35 8.17 -1.33 5.16
N SER A 36 7.97 -0.76 3.98
CA SER A 36 9.08 -0.33 3.14
C SER A 36 9.78 0.88 3.77
N GLU A 37 11.11 0.89 3.75
CA GLU A 37 11.91 2.00 4.30
C GLU A 37 11.76 3.30 3.48
N LEU A 38 11.17 3.21 2.29
CA LEU A 38 10.89 4.36 1.43
C LEU A 38 9.62 5.11 1.83
N VAL A 39 8.82 4.54 2.74
CA VAL A 39 7.55 5.13 3.19
C VAL A 39 7.79 6.09 4.34
N LYS A 40 7.24 7.30 4.23
CA LYS A 40 7.11 8.24 5.34
C LYS A 40 5.67 8.29 5.83
N GLU A 41 5.52 8.18 7.14
CA GLU A 41 4.25 8.22 7.87
C GLU A 41 3.95 9.64 8.35
N HIS A 42 2.74 10.13 8.10
CA HIS A 42 2.24 11.43 8.56
C HIS A 42 0.89 11.23 9.24
N PRO A 43 0.84 11.22 10.59
CA PRO A 43 -0.42 11.17 11.32
C PRO A 43 -1.24 12.43 11.03
N LEU A 44 -2.48 12.29 10.56
CA LEU A 44 -3.39 13.40 10.32
C LEU A 44 -4.36 13.61 11.49
N SER A 45 -4.78 12.52 12.12
CA SER A 45 -5.62 12.49 13.31
C SER A 45 -5.39 11.19 14.09
N ASP A 46 -6.14 10.98 15.17
CA ASP A 46 -6.07 9.75 15.98
C ASP A 46 -6.49 8.49 15.19
N ASP A 47 -7.26 8.66 14.11
CA ASP A 47 -7.83 7.55 13.31
C ASP A 47 -7.40 7.56 11.83
N GLU A 48 -6.51 8.47 11.42
CA GLU A 48 -6.13 8.64 10.02
C GLU A 48 -4.61 8.77 9.84
N LEU A 49 -4.04 7.84 9.08
CA LEU A 49 -2.63 7.81 8.72
C LEU A 49 -2.44 8.08 7.23
N MET A 50 -1.61 9.08 6.93
CA MET A 50 -1.18 9.37 5.56
C MET A 50 0.22 8.79 5.31
N LEU A 51 0.34 7.99 4.25
CA LEU A 51 1.59 7.40 3.81
C LEU A 51 2.06 8.07 2.52
N THR A 52 3.37 8.33 2.43
CA THR A 52 4.01 8.91 1.23
C THR A 52 5.23 8.10 0.82
N ILE A 53 5.42 7.89 -0.48
CA ILE A 53 6.61 7.24 -1.06
C ILE A 53 7.43 8.29 -1.82
N GLY A 54 8.75 8.36 -1.57
CA GLY A 54 9.66 9.27 -2.27
C GLY A 54 9.41 10.76 -1.98
N ASP A 55 9.71 11.63 -2.96
CA ASP A 55 9.56 13.10 -2.86
C ASP A 55 8.08 13.56 -2.98
N HIS A 56 7.17 12.91 -2.25
CA HIS A 56 5.76 13.30 -2.13
C HIS A 56 4.89 13.14 -3.40
N GLN A 57 5.30 12.33 -4.39
CA GLN A 57 4.53 12.18 -5.63
C GLN A 57 3.25 11.35 -5.46
N VAL A 58 3.19 10.44 -4.47
CA VAL A 58 2.03 9.60 -4.21
C VAL A 58 1.69 9.60 -2.73
N VAL A 59 0.42 9.88 -2.44
CA VAL A 59 -0.14 9.96 -1.09
C VAL A 59 -1.25 8.93 -0.95
N HIS A 60 -1.18 8.11 0.09
CA HIS A 60 -2.22 7.13 0.43
C HIS A 60 -2.74 7.38 1.84
N ALA A 61 -4.04 7.63 1.97
CA ALA A 61 -4.71 7.64 3.26
C ALA A 61 -5.14 6.22 3.62
N LEU A 62 -4.75 5.74 4.79
CA LEU A 62 -5.23 4.48 5.33
C LEU A 62 -6.45 4.73 6.22
N ASN A 63 -7.49 3.93 6.00
CA ASN A 63 -8.59 3.85 6.96
C ASN A 63 -8.11 3.11 8.25
N PRO A 64 -8.89 3.16 9.35
CA PRO A 64 -8.46 2.56 10.62
C PRO A 64 -8.12 1.06 10.51
N SER A 65 -8.90 0.29 9.73
CA SER A 65 -8.66 -1.15 9.56
C SER A 65 -7.36 -1.44 8.81
N ALA A 66 -7.07 -0.70 7.73
CA ALA A 66 -5.85 -0.84 6.97
C ALA A 66 -4.62 -0.34 7.75
N TRP A 67 -4.80 0.70 8.57
CA TRP A 67 -3.76 1.16 9.48
C TRP A 67 -3.42 0.10 10.54
N ALA A 68 -4.41 -0.56 11.13
CA ALA A 68 -4.16 -1.65 12.08
C ALA A 68 -3.35 -2.81 11.46
N VAL A 69 -3.62 -3.14 10.18
CA VAL A 69 -2.81 -4.12 9.43
C VAL A 69 -1.39 -3.58 9.18
N TRP A 70 -1.27 -2.33 8.72
CA TRP A 70 0.01 -1.65 8.46
C TRP A 70 0.93 -1.64 9.69
N ASP A 71 0.40 -1.31 10.86
CA ASP A 71 1.15 -1.23 12.12
C ASP A 71 1.81 -2.56 12.49
N LEU A 72 1.13 -3.67 12.18
CA LEU A 72 1.60 -5.02 12.43
C LEU A 72 2.55 -5.57 11.34
N CYS A 73 2.74 -4.86 10.23
CA CYS A 73 3.66 -5.24 9.13
C CYS A 73 5.13 -4.92 9.49
N ASP A 74 5.67 -5.61 10.49
CA ASP A 74 7.04 -5.39 10.98
C ASP A 74 8.10 -6.33 10.38
N GLY A 75 7.71 -7.23 9.47
CA GLY A 75 8.57 -8.24 8.88
C GLY A 75 8.82 -9.46 9.76
N SER A 76 8.34 -9.46 11.00
CA SER A 76 8.44 -10.58 11.93
C SER A 76 7.15 -11.38 12.02
N ARG A 77 5.98 -10.77 11.81
CA ARG A 77 4.68 -11.45 11.85
C ARG A 77 4.22 -11.88 10.47
N SER A 78 3.68 -13.08 10.39
CA SER A 78 3.02 -13.60 9.19
C SER A 78 1.61 -13.02 9.02
N VAL A 79 1.07 -13.04 7.79
CA VAL A 79 -0.31 -12.62 7.49
C VAL A 79 -1.32 -13.32 8.40
N ARG A 80 -1.14 -14.62 8.68
CA ARG A 80 -1.98 -15.36 9.62
C ARG A 80 -1.85 -14.84 11.06
N GLU A 81 -0.62 -14.63 11.54
CA GLU A 81 -0.39 -14.08 12.89
C GLU A 81 -0.99 -12.67 13.04
N ILE A 82 -0.91 -11.84 12.00
CA ILE A 82 -1.55 -10.51 11.97
C ILE A 82 -3.07 -10.65 12.10
N ALA A 83 -3.70 -11.53 11.32
CA ALA A 83 -5.14 -11.77 11.40
C ALA A 83 -5.57 -12.34 12.77
N GLU A 84 -4.77 -13.23 13.35
CA GLU A 84 -5.02 -13.77 14.70
C GLU A 84 -4.94 -12.70 15.79
N LEU A 85 -4.01 -11.75 15.68
CA LEU A 85 -3.93 -10.61 16.60
C LEU A 85 -5.14 -9.69 16.45
N LEU A 86 -5.49 -9.32 15.23
CA LEU A 86 -6.64 -8.45 14.99
C LEU A 86 -7.96 -9.09 15.43
N ALA A 87 -8.14 -10.40 15.21
CA ALA A 87 -9.34 -11.13 15.64
C ALA A 87 -9.50 -11.22 17.18
N ARG A 88 -8.46 -10.90 17.97
CA ARG A 88 -8.56 -10.78 19.43
C ARG A 88 -9.09 -9.41 19.86
N GLU A 89 -8.83 -8.38 19.06
CA GLU A 89 -9.21 -7.00 19.33
C GLU A 89 -10.61 -6.66 18.80
N VAL A 90 -11.07 -7.37 17.76
CA VAL A 90 -12.41 -7.19 17.19
C VAL A 90 -13.26 -8.45 17.29
N PRO A 91 -14.60 -8.36 17.48
CA PRO A 91 -15.48 -9.51 17.57
C PRO A 91 -15.78 -10.12 16.18
N VAL A 92 -14.74 -10.41 15.40
CA VAL A 92 -14.82 -11.00 14.05
C VAL A 92 -14.02 -12.31 14.05
N PRO A 93 -14.59 -13.43 13.57
CA PRO A 93 -13.86 -14.69 13.48
C PRO A 93 -12.63 -14.58 12.58
N LEU A 94 -11.54 -15.27 12.95
CA LEU A 94 -10.29 -15.33 12.17
C LEU A 94 -10.54 -15.72 10.71
N GLU A 95 -11.42 -16.67 10.48
CA GLU A 95 -11.74 -17.20 9.14
C GLU A 95 -12.46 -16.19 8.25
N THR A 96 -13.15 -15.21 8.85
CA THR A 96 -13.71 -14.05 8.16
C THR A 96 -12.66 -12.96 7.96
N LEU A 97 -11.76 -12.77 8.93
CA LEU A 97 -10.80 -11.67 8.92
C LEU A 97 -9.56 -11.95 8.06
N LEU A 98 -9.12 -13.21 7.98
CA LEU A 98 -7.91 -13.61 7.27
C LEU A 98 -7.93 -13.22 5.77
N PRO A 99 -9.02 -13.43 5.01
CA PRO A 99 -9.12 -12.95 3.64
C PRO A 99 -8.97 -11.42 3.50
N ASP A 100 -9.53 -10.66 4.45
CA ASP A 100 -9.49 -9.19 4.44
C ASP A 100 -8.08 -8.67 4.75
N VAL A 101 -7.39 -9.29 5.71
CA VAL A 101 -5.99 -8.99 6.02
C VAL A 101 -5.11 -9.33 4.81
N ARG A 102 -5.32 -10.50 4.18
CA ARG A 102 -4.59 -10.90 2.98
C ARG A 102 -4.76 -9.88 1.85
N GLU A 103 -5.99 -9.45 1.58
CA GLU A 103 -6.29 -8.46 0.56
C GLU A 103 -5.68 -7.10 0.89
N THR A 104 -5.70 -6.70 2.16
CA THR A 104 -5.08 -5.45 2.62
C THR A 104 -3.57 -5.47 2.41
N VAL A 105 -2.88 -6.53 2.86
CA VAL A 105 -1.44 -6.70 2.64
C VAL A 105 -1.10 -6.74 1.14
N ARG A 106 -1.94 -7.39 0.32
CA ARG A 106 -1.77 -7.41 -1.14
C ARG A 106 -1.83 -6.00 -1.73
N ARG A 107 -2.81 -5.19 -1.32
CA ARG A 107 -2.94 -3.80 -1.78
C ARG A 107 -1.73 -2.96 -1.36
N LEU A 108 -1.31 -3.07 -0.09
CA LEU A 108 -0.12 -2.38 0.40
C LEU A 108 1.13 -2.77 -0.42
N GLY A 109 1.29 -4.06 -0.75
CA GLY A 109 2.43 -4.54 -1.54
C GLY A 109 2.39 -4.10 -3.00
N VAL A 110 1.21 -4.08 -3.64
CA VAL A 110 1.03 -3.53 -5.00
C VAL A 110 1.36 -2.05 -5.05
N LEU A 111 1.11 -1.32 -3.95
CA LEU A 111 1.46 0.10 -3.80
C LEU A 111 2.93 0.30 -3.38
N ALA A 112 3.73 -0.77 -3.27
CA ALA A 112 5.11 -0.74 -2.77
C ALA A 112 5.25 -0.10 -1.36
N LEU A 113 4.18 -0.15 -0.56
CA LEU A 113 4.20 0.32 0.83
C LEU A 113 4.81 -0.73 1.76
N VAL A 114 4.65 -2.01 1.44
CA VAL A 114 5.27 -3.13 2.16
C VAL A 114 6.07 -4.01 1.22
N ASP A 115 7.12 -4.60 1.77
CA ASP A 115 7.97 -5.61 1.14
C ASP A 115 7.75 -6.97 1.81
N ALA A 116 8.14 -8.05 1.11
CA ALA A 116 8.25 -9.38 1.71
C ALA A 116 9.58 -9.48 2.48
N ALA A 117 9.55 -9.86 3.77
CA ALA A 117 10.74 -10.07 4.59
C ALA A 117 11.40 -11.45 4.37
#